data_AF-A0A7V3WGL3-F1
#
_entry.id   AF-A0A7V3WGL3-F1
#
_cell.length_a   1.000
_cell.length_b   1.000
_cell.length_c   1.000
_cell.angle_alpha   90.00
_cell.angle_beta   90.00
_cell.angle_gamma   90.00
#
_symmetry.space_group_name_H-M   'P 1'
#
loop_
_entity.id
_entity.type
_entity.pdbx_description
1 polymer ?
#
loop_
_entity_poly.entity_id
_entity_poly.type
_entity_poly.pdbx_seq_one_letter_code
_entity_poly.pdbx_strand_id
1 'polypeptide(L)'
;MEVADEFWKIGQTLSRIHDKLNKGIALIGIQKSSQSLLGRGASFGLERPRLYLSMDRNQLIIVKAKNWHSQINPNFKMLNFEIKGTDFKTDGVWYDYVPSEERNKR
;
A
#
# COMPACT_ATOMS: atom_id res chain seq x y z
N MET A 1 3.72 9.26 -20.39
CA MET A 1 4.15 7.86 -20.55
C MET A 1 2.92 6.99 -20.64
N GLU A 2 2.46 6.78 -21.87
CA GLU A 2 1.37 5.85 -22.20
C GLU A 2 2.01 4.48 -22.46
N VAL A 3 1.89 3.59 -21.47
CA VAL A 3 1.94 2.15 -21.66
C VAL A 3 0.67 1.65 -21.00
N ALA A 4 -0.37 1.45 -21.79
CA ALA A 4 -1.72 1.17 -21.32
C ALA A 4 -2.10 -0.31 -21.39
N ASP A 5 -1.23 -1.24 -21.80
CA ASP A 5 -1.75 -2.51 -22.34
C ASP A 5 -1.63 -3.76 -21.47
N GLU A 6 -0.93 -3.74 -20.33
CA GLU A 6 -0.65 -5.03 -19.63
C GLU A 6 -0.82 -4.99 -18.11
N PHE A 7 -1.69 -4.14 -17.58
CA PHE A 7 -1.98 -4.12 -16.14
C PHE A 7 -2.50 -5.46 -15.61
N TRP A 8 -3.19 -6.25 -16.44
CA TRP A 8 -3.62 -7.61 -16.11
C TRP A 8 -2.45 -8.58 -15.88
N LYS A 9 -1.29 -8.36 -16.52
CA LYS A 9 -0.08 -9.16 -16.30
C LYS A 9 0.53 -8.94 -14.93
N ILE A 10 0.29 -7.78 -14.30
CA ILE A 10 0.76 -7.51 -12.94
C ILE A 10 0.10 -8.50 -11.97
N GLY A 11 -1.21 -8.70 -12.07
CA GLY A 11 -1.93 -9.69 -11.26
C GLY A 11 -1.36 -11.10 -11.41
N GLN A 12 -1.12 -11.54 -12.65
CA GLN A 12 -0.50 -12.85 -12.91
C GLN A 12 0.93 -12.95 -12.35
N THR A 13 1.72 -11.88 -12.45
CA THR A 13 3.07 -11.83 -11.91
C THR A 13 3.07 -11.91 -10.39
N LEU A 14 2.16 -11.19 -9.72
CA LEU A 14 1.98 -11.27 -8.28
C LEU A 14 1.58 -12.68 -7.83
N SER A 15 0.67 -13.33 -8.55
CA SER A 15 0.27 -14.72 -8.27
C SER A 15 1.46 -15.66 -8.43
N ARG A 16 2.23 -15.55 -9.52
CA ARG A 16 3.44 -16.38 -9.74
C ARG A 16 4.51 -16.17 -8.67
N ILE A 17 4.69 -14.94 -8.18
CA ILE A 17 5.60 -14.65 -7.05
C ILE A 17 5.06 -15.32 -5.79
N HIS A 18 3.79 -15.10 -5.46
CA HIS A 18 3.13 -15.70 -4.30
C HIS A 18 3.25 -17.23 -4.30
N ASP A 19 2.97 -17.88 -5.42
CA ASP A 19 2.97 -19.34 -5.55
C ASP A 19 4.38 -19.94 -5.47
N LYS A 20 5.42 -19.16 -5.81
CA LYS A 20 6.83 -19.56 -5.66
C LYS A 20 7.40 -19.22 -4.28
N LEU A 21 6.81 -18.26 -3.56
CA LEU A 21 7.29 -17.78 -2.27
C LEU A 21 6.87 -18.73 -1.14
N ASN A 22 7.60 -19.84 -1.01
CA ASN A 22 7.34 -20.82 0.03
C ASN A 22 7.84 -20.40 1.42
N LYS A 23 8.90 -19.57 1.48
CA LYS A 23 9.53 -19.08 2.71
C LYS A 23 10.02 -17.64 2.50
N GLY A 24 10.08 -16.86 3.57
CA GLY A 24 10.59 -15.48 3.55
C GLY A 24 9.53 -14.42 3.21
N ILE A 25 9.99 -13.22 2.86
CA ILE A 25 9.16 -12.05 2.57
C ILE A 25 9.58 -11.49 1.20
N ALA A 26 8.60 -11.27 0.32
CA ALA A 26 8.79 -10.51 -0.91
C ALA A 26 8.26 -9.08 -0.72
N LEU A 27 9.09 -8.08 -1.01
CA LEU A 27 8.69 -6.68 -1.06
C LEU A 27 8.51 -6.28 -2.53
N ILE A 28 7.34 -5.75 -2.86
CA ILE A 28 6.96 -5.42 -4.24
C ILE A 28 6.55 -3.96 -4.30
N GLY A 29 7.32 -3.16 -5.04
CA GLY A 29 6.98 -1.77 -5.34
C GLY A 29 6.09 -1.67 -6.57
N ILE A 30 4.93 -1.02 -6.44
CA ILE A 30 3.99 -0.77 -7.55
C ILE A 30 3.76 0.73 -7.69
N GLN A 31 3.91 1.25 -8.90
CA GLN A 31 3.60 2.65 -9.18
C GLN A 31 2.09 2.90 -9.09
N LYS A 32 1.71 3.96 -8.37
CA LYS A 32 0.33 4.43 -8.25
C LYS A 32 0.17 5.84 -8.84
N SER A 33 -1.03 6.19 -9.26
CA SER A 33 -1.37 7.60 -9.55
C SER A 33 -1.38 8.41 -8.25
N SER A 34 -1.14 9.72 -8.36
CA SER A 34 -1.22 10.62 -7.21
C SER A 34 -2.59 10.50 -6.55
N GLN A 35 -2.62 10.47 -5.21
CA GLN A 35 -3.83 10.37 -4.38
C GLN A 35 -4.64 9.07 -4.53
N SER A 36 -4.26 8.16 -5.43
CA SER A 36 -4.87 6.83 -5.49
C SER A 36 -4.34 5.97 -4.37
N LEU A 37 -5.22 5.31 -3.63
CA LEU A 37 -4.83 4.30 -2.64
C LEU A 37 -4.19 3.08 -3.28
N LEU A 38 -4.64 2.74 -4.49
CA LEU A 38 -4.24 1.53 -5.20
C LEU A 38 -3.28 1.85 -6.35
N GLY A 39 -2.26 1.00 -6.49
CA GLY A 39 -1.37 0.96 -7.64
C GLY A 39 -2.07 0.56 -8.92
N ARG A 40 -1.42 0.80 -10.07
CA ARG A 40 -1.97 0.39 -11.36
C ARG A 40 -2.14 -1.14 -11.41
N GLY A 41 -3.33 -1.62 -11.80
CA GLY A 41 -3.66 -3.06 -11.82
C GLY A 41 -3.97 -3.70 -10.46
N ALA A 42 -4.03 -2.91 -9.38
CA ALA A 42 -4.03 -3.43 -8.01
C ALA A 42 -5.39 -3.86 -7.42
N SER A 43 -6.53 -3.63 -8.11
CA SER A 43 -7.82 -4.21 -7.66
C SER A 43 -7.78 -5.74 -7.62
N PHE A 44 -7.08 -6.38 -8.56
CA PHE A 44 -6.77 -7.83 -8.52
C PHE A 44 -5.67 -8.19 -7.50
N GLY A 45 -4.88 -7.20 -7.08
CA GLY A 45 -3.72 -7.36 -6.22
C GLY A 45 -4.01 -7.30 -4.72
N LEU A 46 -5.26 -7.08 -4.26
CA LEU A 46 -5.60 -7.03 -2.83
C LEU A 46 -5.88 -8.42 -2.21
N GLU A 47 -6.24 -9.40 -3.04
CA GLU A 47 -6.63 -10.75 -2.56
C GLU A 47 -5.45 -11.58 -2.08
N ARG A 48 -4.25 -11.37 -2.63
CA ARG A 48 -3.05 -12.18 -2.36
C ARG A 48 -2.10 -11.64 -1.28
N PRO A 49 -1.78 -10.32 -1.18
CA PRO A 49 -0.77 -9.85 -0.24
C PRO A 49 -1.25 -9.98 1.21
N ARG A 50 -0.30 -10.25 2.11
CA ARG A 50 -0.51 -10.21 3.56
C ARG A 50 -0.54 -8.78 4.10
N LEU A 51 0.18 -7.86 3.46
CA LEU A 51 0.24 -6.45 3.79
C LEU A 51 0.28 -5.63 2.49
N TYR A 52 -0.58 -4.62 2.37
CA TYR A 52 -0.58 -3.64 1.30
C TYR A 52 -0.47 -2.25 1.92
N LEU A 53 0.61 -1.54 1.60
CA LEU A 53 0.85 -0.17 2.01
C LEU A 53 0.68 0.75 0.82
N SER A 54 -0.01 1.86 1.02
CA SER A 54 -0.04 2.97 0.06
C SER A 54 0.78 4.12 0.62
N MET A 55 1.71 4.62 -0.19
CA MET A 55 2.65 5.64 0.22
C MET A 55 2.47 6.87 -0.67
N ASP A 56 2.10 8.00 -0.07
CA ASP A 56 2.07 9.31 -0.70
C ASP A 56 3.16 10.20 -0.09
N ARG A 57 3.24 11.46 -0.55
CA ARG A 57 4.16 12.44 0.00
C ARG A 57 3.90 12.59 1.51
N ASN A 58 4.88 12.16 2.31
CA ASN A 58 4.89 12.21 3.78
C ASN A 58 3.82 11.36 4.48
N GLN A 59 3.12 10.47 3.78
CA GLN A 59 2.01 9.71 4.34
C GLN A 59 2.07 8.24 3.94
N LEU A 60 1.94 7.36 4.92
CA LEU A 60 1.89 5.92 4.75
C LEU A 60 0.56 5.39 5.27
N ILE A 61 -0.16 4.61 4.46
CA ILE A 61 -1.48 4.07 4.78
C ILE A 61 -1.42 2.55 4.68
N ILE A 62 -1.91 1.85 5.71
CA ILE A 62 -2.15 0.42 5.64
C ILE A 62 -3.49 0.19 4.94
N VAL A 63 -3.50 -0.08 3.64
CA VAL A 63 -4.75 -0.33 2.90
C VAL A 63 -5.30 -1.72 3.23
N LYS A 64 -4.41 -2.70 3.39
CA LYS A 64 -4.80 -4.07 3.74
C LYS A 64 -3.76 -4.74 4.61
N ALA A 65 -4.19 -5.42 5.67
CA ALA A 65 -3.38 -6.31 6.48
C ALA A 65 -4.19 -7.57 6.81
N LYS A 66 -3.54 -8.74 6.71
CA LYS A 66 -4.10 -10.07 7.01
C LYS A 66 -3.25 -10.72 8.10
N ASN A 67 -3.90 -11.52 8.97
CA ASN A 67 -3.22 -12.26 10.04
C ASN A 67 -2.33 -11.37 10.93
N TRP A 68 -2.81 -10.17 11.27
CA TRP A 68 -2.09 -9.23 12.13
C TRP A 68 -2.23 -9.63 13.61
N HIS A 69 -1.21 -9.31 14.41
CA HIS A 69 -1.15 -9.63 15.84
C HIS A 69 -1.58 -8.45 16.75
N SER A 70 -1.77 -7.26 16.17
CA SER A 70 -2.22 -6.07 16.92
C SER A 70 -3.54 -6.34 17.66
N GLN A 71 -3.83 -5.59 18.73
CA GLN A 71 -5.15 -5.61 19.37
C GLN A 71 -6.19 -4.78 18.59
N ILE A 72 -5.70 -3.76 17.86
CA ILE A 72 -6.53 -2.85 17.07
C ILE A 72 -6.36 -3.20 15.60
N ASN A 73 -7.47 -3.20 14.85
CA ASN A 73 -7.46 -3.40 13.41
C ASN A 73 -6.54 -2.37 12.73
N PRO A 74 -5.45 -2.81 12.09
CA PRO A 74 -4.48 -1.91 11.47
C PRO A 74 -4.92 -1.45 10.08
N ASN A 75 -5.98 -2.03 9.50
CA ASN A 75 -6.49 -1.60 8.20
C ASN A 75 -6.98 -0.15 8.29
N PHE A 76 -6.62 0.62 7.26
CA PHE A 76 -6.87 2.06 7.14
C PHE A 76 -6.27 2.91 8.27
N LYS A 77 -5.24 2.42 8.96
CA LYS A 77 -4.38 3.27 9.78
C LYS A 77 -3.36 4.00 8.91
N MET A 78 -3.10 5.26 9.24
CA MET A 78 -2.18 6.16 8.57
C MET A 78 -1.10 6.61 9.55
N LEU A 79 0.11 6.85 9.02
CA LEU A 79 1.26 7.40 9.74
C LEU A 79 1.93 8.45 8.86
N ASN A 80 2.36 9.55 9.46
CA ASN A 80 3.16 10.55 8.77
C ASN A 80 4.64 10.15 8.82
N PHE A 81 5.38 10.44 7.76
CA PHE A 81 6.81 10.22 7.74
C PHE A 81 7.54 11.33 6.97
N GLU A 82 8.85 11.40 7.16
CA GLU A 82 9.76 12.25 6.41
C GLU A 82 10.91 11.40 5.87
N ILE A 83 11.34 11.68 4.63
CA ILE A 83 12.53 11.05 4.04
C ILE A 83 13.54 12.14 3.72
N LYS A 84 14.73 12.01 4.31
CA LYS A 84 15.89 12.88 4.05
C LYS A 84 17.05 12.03 3.53
N GLY A 85 17.18 11.96 2.21
CA GLY A 85 18.12 11.05 1.55
C GLY A 85 17.74 9.59 1.84
N THR A 86 18.55 8.90 2.64
CA THR A 86 18.28 7.52 3.09
C THR A 86 17.70 7.44 4.51
N ASP A 87 17.56 8.57 5.20
CA ASP A 87 17.00 8.65 6.56
C ASP A 87 15.46 8.69 6.48
N PHE A 88 14.81 7.66 7.04
CA PHE A 88 13.36 7.53 7.13
C PHE A 88 12.94 7.76 8.58
N LYS A 89 12.19 8.84 8.82
CA LYS A 89 11.70 9.19 10.16
C LYS A 89 10.18 9.17 10.18
N THR A 90 9.62 8.46 11.14
CA THR A 90 8.18 8.51 11.41
C THR A 90 7.85 9.72 12.27
N ASP A 91 6.76 10.39 11.95
CA ASP A 91 6.25 11.52 12.71
C ASP A 91 4.91 11.11 13.38
N GLY A 92 4.91 11.08 14.71
CA GLY A 92 3.73 10.79 15.51
C GLY A 92 3.35 9.30 15.61
N VAL A 93 2.06 9.06 15.88
CA VAL A 93 1.45 7.74 16.10
C VAL A 93 0.52 7.38 14.96
N TRP A 94 0.14 6.10 14.85
CA TRP A 94 -0.89 5.67 13.91
C TRP A 94 -2.25 6.30 14.22
N TYR A 95 -2.91 6.84 13.20
CA TYR A 95 -4.25 7.43 13.30
C TYR A 95 -5.17 6.92 12.19
N ASP A 96 -6.49 7.13 12.31
CA ASP A 96 -7.44 6.70 11.29
C ASP A 96 -7.31 7.50 10.00
N TYR A 97 -7.19 6.80 8.88
CA TYR A 97 -7.21 7.42 7.56
C TYR A 97 -8.59 8.02 7.28
N VAL A 98 -8.60 9.29 6.89
CA VAL A 98 -9.79 9.99 6.40
C VAL A 98 -9.56 10.37 4.94
N PRO A 99 -10.43 9.95 4.00
CA PRO A 99 -10.34 10.33 2.60
C PRO A 99 -10.32 11.85 2.41
N SER A 100 -9.55 12.32 1.44
CA SER A 100 -9.42 13.75 1.13
C SER A 100 -10.76 14.44 0.82
N GLU A 101 -11.69 13.71 0.19
CA GLU A 101 -13.04 14.21 -0.13
C GLU A 101 -13.88 14.53 1.11
N GLU A 102 -13.65 13.83 2.22
CA GLU A 102 -14.34 14.06 3.49
C GLU A 102 -13.68 15.15 4.33
N ARG A 103 -12.36 15.34 4.17
CA ARG A 103 -11.61 16.39 4.89
C ARG A 103 -12.04 17.80 4.49
N ASN A 104 -12.44 18.02 3.24
CA ASN A 104 -12.88 19.33 2.73
C ASN A 104 -14.34 19.67 3.09
N LYS A 105 -15.07 18.77 3.75
CA LYS A 105 -16.46 18.98 4.20
C LYS A 105 -16.57 19.33 5.70
N ARG A 106 -15.44 19.41 6.40
CA ARG A 106 -15.33 19.81 7.81
C ARG A 106 -14.67 21.19 7.90
#